data_AF-A0A941N3L4-F1
#
_entry.id   AF-A0A941N3L4-F1
#
_cell.length_a   1.000
_cell.length_b   1.000
_cell.length_c   1.000
_cell.angle_alpha   90.00
_cell.angle_beta   90.00
_cell.angle_gamma   90.00
#
_symmetry.space_group_name_H-M   'P 1'
#
loop_
_entity.id
_entity.type
_entity.pdbx_description
1 polymer ?
#
loop_
_entity_poly.entity_id
_entity_poly.type
_entity_poly.pdbx_seq_one_letter_code
_entity_poly.pdbx_strand_id
1 'polypeptide(L)'
;MFDQKLLFRIMLWSLAATAVLGVTAVLTARMDVVGRVTGTAIVTTCAAAILWRSAVRFENNLTSVRLSQTGALAFYLLTIAAIWGEQYSGELWGTAGACLGSLLTAATGWSLRRQKAYVYPGWVASVVSIVCGICWLRGIWTDGYDSRIAATGFSIAMWSSLAALCLIGQGANPYRPWRWIGVVAAAVGLGISEYAIYHSFSEAWVHQGMFVAGSIAFCVIHAVLCTCHDILTTKLPIRRVAIASTIVTAALADAIIIQKQLADQLVIRLTIAAAMVASTSTIATAFLLQRHWKKSQDEPADVCGPVAATEETESSYTSIRVECPECRHSVPLALGDSTCPHCGLRFHIELYRATAAGGHERDNSLAFGHG
;
A
#
# COMPACT_ATOMS: atom_id res chain seq x y z
N MET A 1 -9.99 -27.65 -15.15
CA MET A 1 -9.12 -26.74 -14.39
C MET A 1 -8.82 -25.57 -15.32
N PHE A 2 -9.52 -24.44 -15.18
CA PHE A 2 -9.26 -23.28 -16.05
C PHE A 2 -7.81 -22.85 -15.84
N ASP A 3 -7.06 -22.71 -16.94
CA ASP A 3 -5.69 -22.27 -16.90
C ASP A 3 -5.66 -20.88 -16.24
N GLN A 4 -5.05 -20.78 -15.06
CA GLN A 4 -5.00 -19.53 -14.27
C GLN A 4 -4.45 -18.36 -15.10
N LYS A 5 -3.65 -18.67 -16.13
CA LYS A 5 -3.14 -17.71 -17.12
C LYS A 5 -4.23 -17.08 -17.98
N LEU A 6 -5.29 -17.82 -18.33
CA LEU A 6 -6.41 -17.31 -19.11
C LEU A 6 -7.28 -16.38 -18.26
N LEU A 7 -7.65 -16.80 -17.04
CA LEU A 7 -8.39 -15.96 -16.10
C LEU A 7 -7.64 -14.65 -15.82
N PHE A 8 -6.31 -14.74 -15.72
CA PHE A 8 -5.42 -13.59 -15.57
C PHE A 8 -5.45 -12.63 -16.77
N ARG A 9 -5.38 -13.15 -17.99
CA ARG A 9 -5.51 -12.31 -19.20
C ARG A 9 -6.87 -11.63 -19.23
N ILE A 10 -7.95 -12.37 -18.95
CA ILE A 10 -9.31 -11.82 -18.95
C ILE A 10 -9.45 -10.71 -17.90
N MET A 11 -8.93 -10.90 -16.69
CA MET A 11 -8.98 -9.89 -15.64
C MET A 11 -8.16 -8.64 -15.99
N LEU A 12 -6.98 -8.78 -16.61
CA LEU A 12 -6.20 -7.63 -17.09
C LEU A 12 -6.89 -6.91 -18.26
N TRP A 13 -7.47 -7.66 -19.20
CA TRP A 13 -8.21 -7.09 -20.32
C TRP A 13 -9.48 -6.37 -19.84
N SER A 14 -10.19 -6.92 -18.86
CA SER A 14 -11.36 -6.25 -18.28
C SER A 14 -10.96 -5.00 -17.50
N LEU A 15 -9.82 -5.01 -16.80
CA LEU A 15 -9.30 -3.84 -16.10
C LEU A 15 -8.84 -2.75 -17.07
N ALA A 16 -8.18 -3.14 -18.17
CA ALA A 16 -7.81 -2.23 -19.25
C ALA A 16 -9.04 -1.68 -19.98
N ALA A 17 -10.03 -2.51 -20.27
CA ALA A 17 -11.30 -2.10 -20.88
C ALA A 17 -12.06 -1.15 -19.96
N THR A 18 -12.15 -1.44 -18.66
CA THR A 18 -12.77 -0.56 -17.65
C THR A 18 -12.04 0.77 -17.55
N ALA A 19 -10.70 0.78 -17.68
CA ALA A 19 -9.94 2.02 -17.73
C ALA A 19 -10.27 2.82 -19.00
N VAL A 20 -10.27 2.19 -20.18
CA VAL A 20 -10.61 2.88 -21.45
C VAL A 20 -12.05 3.41 -21.44
N LEU A 21 -13.00 2.59 -20.99
CA LEU A 21 -14.41 2.94 -20.85
C LEU A 21 -14.63 4.01 -19.77
N GLY A 22 -13.86 3.96 -18.69
CA GLY A 22 -13.86 4.99 -17.66
C GLY A 22 -13.35 6.33 -18.18
N VAL A 23 -12.24 6.34 -18.94
CA VAL A 23 -11.75 7.56 -19.60
C VAL A 23 -12.83 8.11 -20.51
N THR A 24 -13.41 7.28 -21.39
CA THR A 24 -14.44 7.73 -22.34
C THR A 24 -15.72 8.21 -21.65
N ALA A 25 -16.17 7.54 -20.59
CA ALA A 25 -17.34 7.97 -19.81
C ALA A 25 -17.10 9.34 -19.17
N VAL A 26 -15.92 9.57 -18.61
CA VAL A 26 -15.53 10.88 -18.05
C VAL A 26 -15.55 11.98 -19.11
N LEU A 27 -15.16 11.69 -20.36
CA LEU A 27 -15.20 12.67 -21.44
C LEU A 27 -16.64 13.12 -21.81
N THR A 28 -17.66 12.37 -21.37
CA THR A 28 -19.05 12.54 -21.85
C THR A 28 -20.07 12.80 -20.74
N ALA A 29 -19.73 12.58 -19.47
CA ALA A 29 -20.68 12.62 -18.35
C ALA A 29 -20.71 13.97 -17.60
N ARG A 30 -21.83 14.24 -16.91
CA ARG A 30 -21.98 15.37 -15.97
C ARG A 30 -21.15 15.15 -14.70
N MET A 31 -20.56 16.21 -14.15
CA MET A 31 -19.61 16.18 -13.02
C MET A 31 -20.15 15.48 -11.76
N ASP A 32 -21.43 15.62 -11.45
CA ASP A 32 -22.05 14.99 -10.27
C ASP A 32 -22.04 13.46 -10.36
N VAL A 33 -22.25 12.94 -11.58
CA VAL A 33 -22.20 11.50 -11.87
C VAL A 33 -20.76 11.00 -11.79
N VAL A 34 -19.80 11.80 -12.27
CA VAL A 34 -18.36 11.46 -12.20
C VAL A 34 -17.93 11.27 -10.75
N GLY A 35 -18.29 12.18 -9.84
CA GLY A 35 -17.95 12.07 -8.42
C GLY A 35 -18.48 10.79 -7.77
N ARG A 36 -19.75 10.43 -8.03
CA ARG A 36 -20.38 9.20 -7.49
C ARG A 36 -19.74 7.94 -8.07
N VAL A 37 -19.47 7.92 -9.36
CA VAL A 37 -18.81 6.79 -10.03
C VAL A 37 -17.39 6.61 -9.47
N THR A 38 -16.62 7.69 -9.32
CA THR A 38 -15.29 7.66 -8.72
C THR A 38 -15.33 7.17 -7.27
N GLY A 39 -16.26 7.68 -6.46
CA GLY A 39 -16.44 7.22 -5.08
C GLY A 39 -16.74 5.71 -5.01
N THR A 40 -17.63 5.23 -5.89
CA THR A 40 -17.96 3.79 -5.97
C THR A 40 -16.71 2.97 -6.30
N ALA A 41 -15.95 3.39 -7.31
CA ALA A 41 -14.73 2.70 -7.71
C ALA A 41 -13.68 2.62 -6.59
N ILE A 42 -13.49 3.71 -5.82
CA ILE A 42 -12.58 3.74 -4.67
C ILE A 42 -13.02 2.71 -3.63
N VAL A 43 -14.31 2.72 -3.26
CA VAL A 43 -14.85 1.84 -2.22
C VAL A 43 -14.80 0.37 -2.68
N THR A 44 -15.13 0.08 -3.94
CA THR A 44 -14.96 -1.26 -4.53
C THR A 44 -13.51 -1.71 -4.46
N THR A 45 -12.56 -0.82 -4.77
CA THR A 45 -11.13 -1.13 -4.73
C THR A 45 -10.66 -1.42 -3.30
N CYS A 46 -11.08 -0.61 -2.31
CA CYS A 46 -10.78 -0.85 -0.91
C CYS A 46 -11.38 -2.18 -0.42
N ALA A 47 -12.66 -2.44 -0.72
CA ALA A 47 -13.32 -3.69 -0.36
C ALA A 47 -12.62 -4.90 -0.98
N ALA A 48 -12.29 -4.84 -2.27
CA ALA A 48 -11.55 -5.89 -2.97
C ALA A 48 -10.18 -6.13 -2.33
N ALA A 49 -9.44 -5.06 -1.99
CA ALA A 49 -8.14 -5.17 -1.33
C ALA A 49 -8.24 -5.80 0.08
N ILE A 50 -9.28 -5.46 0.84
CA ILE A 50 -9.54 -6.04 2.17
C ILE A 50 -9.89 -7.53 2.04
N LEU A 51 -10.83 -7.88 1.15
CA LEU A 51 -11.24 -9.26 0.87
C LEU A 51 -10.07 -10.11 0.39
N TRP A 52 -9.25 -9.52 -0.49
CA TRP A 52 -8.03 -10.15 -0.98
C TRP A 52 -7.05 -10.45 0.15
N ARG A 53 -6.77 -9.44 0.99
CA ARG A 53 -5.80 -9.58 2.07
C ARG A 53 -6.31 -10.51 3.18
N SER A 54 -7.62 -10.55 3.44
CA SER A 54 -8.18 -11.46 4.44
C SER A 54 -8.16 -12.91 3.96
N ALA A 55 -8.39 -13.17 2.67
CA ALA A 55 -8.30 -14.51 2.09
C ALA A 55 -6.89 -15.11 2.26
N VAL A 56 -5.84 -14.33 2.01
CA VAL A 56 -4.44 -14.80 2.19
C VAL A 56 -4.08 -14.98 3.66
N ARG A 57 -4.54 -14.09 4.54
CA ARG A 57 -4.07 -14.05 5.94
C ARG A 57 -4.75 -15.06 6.86
N PHE A 58 -5.96 -15.49 6.51
CA PHE A 58 -6.77 -16.37 7.33
C PHE A 58 -7.05 -17.71 6.64
N GLU A 59 -6.16 -18.14 5.74
CA GLU A 59 -6.28 -19.42 5.01
C GLU A 59 -6.57 -20.61 5.96
N ASN A 60 -6.05 -20.56 7.19
CA ASN A 60 -6.25 -21.59 8.21
C ASN A 60 -7.42 -21.35 9.18
N ASN A 61 -8.16 -20.23 9.08
CA ASN A 61 -9.26 -19.90 10.00
C ASN A 61 -10.49 -19.37 9.23
N LEU A 62 -11.31 -20.32 8.77
CA LEU A 62 -12.55 -20.07 8.03
C LEU A 62 -13.51 -19.08 8.72
N THR A 63 -13.60 -19.10 10.05
CA THR A 63 -14.50 -18.24 10.82
C THR A 63 -14.05 -16.78 10.75
N SER A 64 -12.74 -16.53 10.88
CA SER A 64 -12.17 -15.19 10.72
C SER A 64 -12.23 -14.68 9.28
N VAL A 65 -12.03 -15.56 8.29
CA VAL A 65 -12.26 -15.22 6.87
C VAL A 65 -13.69 -14.73 6.68
N ARG A 66 -14.68 -15.55 7.07
CA ARG A 66 -16.10 -15.23 6.88
C ARG A 66 -16.49 -13.94 7.57
N LEU A 67 -16.07 -13.72 8.83
CA LEU A 67 -16.39 -12.48 9.55
C LEU A 67 -15.79 -11.25 8.84
N SER A 68 -14.54 -11.33 8.39
CA SER A 68 -13.88 -10.23 7.66
C SER A 68 -14.53 -9.96 6.31
N GLN A 69 -14.96 -11.01 5.61
CA GLN A 69 -15.60 -10.89 4.30
C GLN A 69 -17.02 -10.34 4.41
N THR A 70 -17.81 -10.82 5.37
CA THR A 70 -19.14 -10.31 5.64
C THR A 70 -19.08 -8.85 6.11
N GLY A 71 -18.13 -8.51 6.98
CA GLY A 71 -17.92 -7.12 7.43
C GLY A 71 -17.53 -6.20 6.27
N ALA A 72 -16.58 -6.61 5.43
CA ALA A 72 -16.16 -5.84 4.25
C ALA A 72 -17.30 -5.68 3.23
N LEU A 73 -18.10 -6.74 3.01
CA LEU A 73 -19.25 -6.69 2.10
C LEU A 73 -20.37 -5.80 2.64
N ALA A 74 -20.73 -5.92 3.92
CA ALA A 74 -21.74 -5.07 4.54
C ALA A 74 -21.32 -3.60 4.49
N PHE A 75 -20.05 -3.32 4.79
CA PHE A 75 -19.47 -1.99 4.68
C PHE A 75 -19.52 -1.45 3.24
N TYR A 76 -19.13 -2.28 2.28
CA TYR A 76 -19.18 -1.96 0.85
C TYR A 76 -20.60 -1.59 0.40
N LEU A 77 -21.60 -2.43 0.72
CA LEU A 77 -22.99 -2.22 0.35
C LEU A 77 -23.55 -0.96 0.99
N LEU A 78 -23.26 -0.73 2.28
CA LEU A 78 -23.68 0.47 2.99
C LEU A 78 -23.07 1.74 2.38
N THR A 79 -21.80 1.68 1.99
CA THR A 79 -21.13 2.80 1.35
C THR A 79 -21.65 3.05 -0.07
N ILE A 80 -21.94 2.01 -0.85
CA ILE A 80 -22.59 2.16 -2.17
C ILE A 80 -23.99 2.74 -2.04
N ALA A 81 -24.78 2.27 -1.07
CA ALA A 81 -26.10 2.81 -0.79
C ALA A 81 -26.01 4.30 -0.41
N ALA A 82 -25.01 4.69 0.37
CA ALA A 82 -24.72 6.09 0.65
C ALA A 82 -24.32 6.86 -0.62
N ILE A 83 -23.49 6.27 -1.49
CA ILE A 83 -23.02 6.93 -2.72
C ILE A 83 -24.15 7.27 -3.70
N TRP A 84 -25.08 6.34 -3.87
CA TRP A 84 -26.10 6.41 -4.89
C TRP A 84 -27.48 6.85 -4.38
N GLY A 85 -27.69 6.86 -3.07
CA GLY A 85 -28.97 7.24 -2.50
C GLY A 85 -29.30 8.71 -2.74
N GLU A 86 -30.41 8.97 -3.44
CA GLU A 86 -30.87 10.31 -3.80
C GLU A 86 -31.45 11.12 -2.63
N GLN A 87 -31.72 10.47 -1.50
CA GLN A 87 -32.42 11.05 -0.33
C GLN A 87 -31.58 11.12 0.96
N TYR A 88 -30.32 10.68 0.94
CA TYR A 88 -29.56 10.56 2.18
C TYR A 88 -28.82 11.85 2.57
N SER A 89 -29.03 12.27 3.83
CA SER A 89 -28.40 13.40 4.48
C SER A 89 -26.87 13.28 4.45
N GLY A 90 -26.17 14.42 4.46
CA GLY A 90 -24.69 14.46 4.56
C GLY A 90 -24.13 13.64 5.72
N GLU A 91 -24.94 13.40 6.76
CA GLU A 91 -24.66 12.52 7.89
C GLU A 91 -24.24 11.11 7.48
N LEU A 92 -24.95 10.46 6.55
CA LEU A 92 -24.67 9.07 6.15
C LEU A 92 -23.38 8.95 5.35
N TRP A 93 -23.09 9.94 4.51
CA TRP A 93 -21.82 10.07 3.80
C TRP A 93 -20.66 10.27 4.76
N GLY A 94 -20.84 11.18 5.72
CA GLY A 94 -19.94 11.33 6.85
C GLY A 94 -19.68 10.02 7.57
N THR A 95 -20.76 9.27 7.83
CA THR A 95 -20.74 8.01 8.58
C THR A 95 -19.95 6.94 7.88
N ALA A 96 -20.22 6.74 6.60
CA ALA A 96 -19.46 5.80 5.80
C ALA A 96 -17.99 6.22 5.72
N GLY A 97 -17.71 7.51 5.49
CA GLY A 97 -16.35 8.06 5.42
C GLY A 97 -15.55 7.88 6.72
N ALA A 98 -16.16 8.19 7.86
CA ALA A 98 -15.52 8.07 9.17
C ALA A 98 -15.32 6.61 9.61
N CYS A 99 -16.31 5.74 9.35
CA CYS A 99 -16.15 4.31 9.56
C CYS A 99 -15.03 3.74 8.68
N LEU A 100 -14.95 4.14 7.40
CA LEU A 100 -13.85 3.74 6.53
C LEU A 100 -12.51 4.26 7.05
N GLY A 101 -12.42 5.55 7.36
CA GLY A 101 -11.20 6.20 7.83
C GLY A 101 -10.68 5.58 9.13
N SER A 102 -11.56 5.37 10.12
CA SER A 102 -11.21 4.73 11.38
C SER A 102 -10.78 3.26 11.19
N LEU A 103 -11.49 2.49 10.36
CA LEU A 103 -11.11 1.11 10.02
C LEU A 103 -9.76 1.04 9.30
N LEU A 104 -9.51 1.93 8.33
CA LEU A 104 -8.24 2.01 7.61
C LEU A 104 -7.10 2.41 8.54
N THR A 105 -7.31 3.41 9.41
CA THR A 105 -6.32 3.86 10.40
C THR A 105 -6.01 2.75 11.41
N ALA A 106 -7.03 2.05 11.91
CA ALA A 106 -6.86 0.93 12.83
C ALA A 106 -6.11 -0.24 12.16
N ALA A 107 -6.50 -0.61 10.94
CA ALA A 107 -5.88 -1.69 10.19
C ALA A 107 -4.42 -1.39 9.82
N THR A 108 -4.11 -0.16 9.41
CA THR A 108 -2.74 0.29 9.12
C THR A 108 -1.91 0.34 10.39
N GLY A 109 -2.43 0.90 11.49
CA GLY A 109 -1.76 0.90 12.79
C GLY A 109 -1.45 -0.51 13.28
N TRP A 110 -2.42 -1.42 13.22
CA TRP A 110 -2.22 -2.83 13.55
C TRP A 110 -1.18 -3.51 12.66
N SER A 111 -1.19 -3.20 11.36
CA SER A 111 -0.18 -3.72 10.43
C SER A 111 1.22 -3.21 10.74
N LEU A 112 1.37 -1.94 11.13
CA LEU A 112 2.64 -1.34 11.53
C LEU A 112 3.16 -1.93 12.84
N ARG A 113 2.29 -2.18 13.82
CA ARG A 113 2.68 -2.79 15.11
C ARG A 113 3.31 -4.16 14.97
N ARG A 114 2.92 -4.94 13.95
CA ARG A 114 3.52 -6.26 13.70
C ARG A 114 4.96 -6.17 13.19
N GLN A 115 5.42 -4.98 12.78
CA GLN A 115 6.81 -4.74 12.40
C GLN A 115 7.56 -4.22 13.63
N LYS A 116 8.57 -4.96 14.13
CA LYS A 116 9.30 -4.62 15.36
C LYS A 116 9.82 -3.17 15.38
N ALA A 117 10.22 -2.64 14.23
CA ALA A 117 10.72 -1.27 14.09
C ALA A 117 9.63 -0.17 14.20
N TYR A 118 8.33 -0.50 14.09
CA TYR A 118 7.22 0.46 14.04
C TYR A 118 6.12 0.17 15.07
N VAL A 119 6.50 -0.47 16.18
CA VAL A 119 5.58 -0.73 17.30
C VAL A 119 4.97 0.59 17.80
N TYR A 120 5.79 1.62 18.06
CA TYR A 120 5.30 2.91 18.57
C TYR A 120 4.43 3.68 17.57
N PRO A 121 4.84 3.91 16.31
CA PRO A 121 3.96 4.56 15.31
C PRO A 121 2.68 3.78 15.06
N GLY A 122 2.75 2.44 15.08
CA GLY A 122 1.57 1.59 15.01
C GLY A 122 0.66 1.73 16.24
N TRP A 123 1.21 1.96 17.43
CA TRP A 123 0.43 2.29 18.62
C TRP A 123 -0.29 3.62 18.47
N VAL A 124 0.45 4.66 18.11
CA VAL A 124 -0.07 6.01 17.88
C VAL A 124 -1.21 5.98 16.85
N ALA A 125 -1.01 5.33 15.69
CA ALA A 125 -2.04 5.24 14.67
C ALA A 125 -3.34 4.59 15.18
N SER A 126 -3.28 3.49 15.95
CA SER A 126 -4.53 2.90 16.47
C SER A 126 -5.16 3.75 17.57
N VAL A 127 -4.38 4.41 18.43
CA VAL A 127 -4.94 5.34 19.43
C VAL A 127 -5.64 6.51 18.73
N VAL A 128 -5.00 7.07 17.70
CA VAL A 128 -5.58 8.14 16.88
C VAL A 128 -6.87 7.68 16.19
N SER A 129 -6.95 6.43 15.73
CA SER A 129 -8.20 5.87 15.17
C SER A 129 -9.36 5.84 16.17
N ILE A 130 -9.07 5.56 17.45
CA ILE A 130 -10.07 5.55 18.53
C ILE A 130 -10.52 6.98 18.83
N VAL A 131 -9.57 7.92 18.97
CA VAL A 131 -9.87 9.34 19.22
C VAL A 131 -10.73 9.91 18.09
N CYS A 132 -10.36 9.64 16.85
CA CYS A 132 -11.14 9.99 15.66
C CYS A 132 -12.59 9.45 15.76
N GLY A 133 -12.75 8.15 16.05
CA GLY A 133 -14.07 7.54 16.19
C GLY A 133 -14.91 8.18 17.29
N ILE A 134 -14.30 8.51 18.43
CA ILE A 134 -14.97 9.19 19.56
C ILE A 134 -15.41 10.60 19.17
N CYS A 135 -14.51 11.41 18.59
CA CYS A 135 -14.83 12.77 18.13
C CYS A 135 -15.99 12.74 17.14
N TRP A 136 -15.93 11.81 16.19
CA TRP A 136 -16.91 11.73 15.12
C TRP A 136 -18.27 11.24 15.61
N LEU A 137 -18.32 10.17 16.42
CA LEU A 137 -19.56 9.71 17.06
C LEU A 137 -20.13 10.81 17.95
N ARG A 138 -19.32 11.42 18.82
CA ARG A 138 -19.79 12.50 19.69
C ARG A 138 -20.40 13.63 18.87
N GLY A 139 -19.69 14.13 17.86
CA GLY A 139 -20.14 15.26 17.06
C GLY A 139 -21.51 15.03 16.42
N ILE A 140 -21.75 13.85 15.84
CA ILE A 140 -23.04 13.54 15.21
C ILE A 140 -24.17 13.37 16.21
N TRP A 141 -23.90 12.74 17.35
CA TRP A 141 -24.94 12.47 18.34
C TRP A 141 -25.24 13.70 19.22
N THR A 142 -24.35 14.68 19.34
CA THR A 142 -24.59 15.90 20.14
C THR A 142 -25.05 17.09 19.31
N ASP A 143 -24.37 17.36 18.20
CA ASP A 143 -24.44 18.65 17.52
C ASP A 143 -24.77 18.50 16.02
N GLY A 144 -25.02 17.26 15.56
CA GLY A 144 -25.28 16.93 14.16
C GLY A 144 -24.02 16.85 13.29
N TYR A 145 -24.21 16.59 11.99
CA TYR A 145 -23.10 16.38 11.04
C TYR A 145 -22.21 17.61 10.83
N ASP A 146 -22.78 18.82 10.90
CA ASP A 146 -22.04 20.07 10.72
C ASP A 146 -21.25 20.48 11.98
N SER A 147 -21.23 19.63 13.00
CA SER A 147 -20.48 19.92 14.23
C SER A 147 -18.98 19.99 13.98
N ARG A 148 -18.35 21.00 14.58
CA ARG A 148 -16.89 21.16 14.54
C ARG A 148 -16.16 19.92 15.07
N ILE A 149 -16.75 19.25 16.06
CA ILE A 149 -16.21 18.02 16.66
C ILE A 149 -16.21 16.88 15.63
N ALA A 150 -17.29 16.70 14.87
CA ALA A 150 -17.33 15.69 13.80
C ALA A 150 -16.30 16.02 12.69
N ALA A 151 -16.20 17.29 12.30
CA ALA A 151 -15.23 17.74 11.30
C ALA A 151 -13.78 17.50 11.74
N THR A 152 -13.43 17.80 13.00
CA THR A 152 -12.11 17.49 13.58
C THR A 152 -11.85 15.99 13.61
N GLY A 153 -12.84 15.18 14.00
CA GLY A 153 -12.73 13.72 13.96
C GLY A 153 -12.39 13.21 12.56
N PHE A 154 -13.08 13.70 11.53
CA PHE A 154 -12.84 13.34 10.13
C PHE A 154 -11.45 13.78 9.65
N SER A 155 -11.09 15.03 9.92
CA SER A 155 -9.78 15.62 9.62
C SER A 155 -8.64 14.78 10.19
N ILE A 156 -8.70 14.46 11.49
CA ILE A 156 -7.71 13.58 12.15
C ILE A 156 -7.65 12.20 11.46
N ALA A 157 -8.80 11.59 11.14
CA ALA A 157 -8.84 10.28 10.47
C ALA A 157 -8.09 10.29 9.14
N MET A 158 -8.42 11.28 8.31
CA MET A 158 -7.90 11.42 6.96
C MET A 158 -6.38 11.61 6.98
N TRP A 159 -5.90 12.60 7.74
CA TRP A 159 -4.48 12.96 7.75
C TRP A 159 -3.62 11.93 8.47
N SER A 160 -4.11 11.34 9.57
CA SER A 160 -3.37 10.27 10.25
C SER A 160 -3.28 8.99 9.43
N SER A 161 -4.33 8.64 8.67
CA SER A 161 -4.29 7.56 7.68
C SER A 161 -3.23 7.80 6.63
N LEU A 162 -3.19 9.00 6.04
CA LEU A 162 -2.20 9.35 5.03
C LEU A 162 -0.77 9.28 5.59
N ALA A 163 -0.54 9.82 6.79
CA ALA A 163 0.75 9.74 7.46
C ALA A 163 1.17 8.27 7.73
N ALA A 164 0.26 7.43 8.22
CA ALA A 164 0.53 6.02 8.48
C ALA A 164 0.85 5.24 7.19
N LEU A 165 0.11 5.52 6.11
CA LEU A 165 0.34 4.91 4.79
C LEU A 165 1.71 5.29 4.20
N CYS A 166 2.20 6.53 4.44
CA CYS A 166 3.53 6.96 4.01
C CYS A 166 4.67 6.16 4.69
N LEU A 167 4.41 5.57 5.85
CA LEU A 167 5.40 4.80 6.61
C LEU A 167 5.37 3.29 6.33
N ILE A 168 4.47 2.82 5.45
CA ILE A 168 4.39 1.40 5.10
C ILE A 168 5.73 0.88 4.55
N GLY A 169 6.17 -0.29 5.02
CA GLY A 169 7.35 -0.98 4.49
C GLY A 169 8.68 -0.37 4.91
N GLN A 170 8.71 0.48 5.94
CA GLN A 170 9.94 1.11 6.43
C GLN A 170 10.81 0.10 7.19
N GLY A 171 10.23 -1.03 7.62
CA GLY A 171 10.96 -2.14 8.24
C GLY A 171 11.83 -2.94 7.27
N ALA A 172 11.53 -2.87 5.97
CA ALA A 172 12.33 -3.58 4.95
C ALA A 172 13.57 -2.78 4.50
N ASN A 173 13.52 -1.45 4.58
CA ASN A 173 14.62 -0.59 4.20
C ASN A 173 14.53 0.75 4.97
N PRO A 174 15.27 0.90 6.09
CA PRO A 174 15.19 2.09 6.93
C PRO A 174 15.75 3.35 6.25
N TYR A 175 16.51 3.22 5.16
CA TYR A 175 17.25 4.31 4.52
C TYR A 175 16.46 5.11 3.48
N ARG A 176 15.13 5.21 3.62
CA ARG A 176 14.27 5.97 2.67
C ARG A 176 13.70 7.24 3.33
N PRO A 177 14.53 8.28 3.55
CA PRO A 177 14.12 9.48 4.29
C PRO A 177 13.01 10.27 3.60
N TRP A 178 12.89 10.16 2.27
CA TRP A 178 11.85 10.84 1.48
C TRP A 178 10.41 10.50 1.90
N ARG A 179 10.18 9.40 2.62
CA ARG A 179 8.84 9.05 3.14
C ARG A 179 8.31 10.05 4.16
N TRP A 180 9.21 10.69 4.90
CA TRP A 180 8.85 11.74 5.86
C TRP A 180 8.25 12.97 5.17
N ILE A 181 8.53 13.20 3.88
CA ILE A 181 7.89 14.28 3.12
C ILE A 181 6.37 14.12 3.15
N GLY A 182 5.86 12.89 2.99
CA GLY A 182 4.42 12.62 3.03
C GLY A 182 3.81 12.76 4.43
N VAL A 183 4.57 12.38 5.46
CA VAL A 183 4.16 12.58 6.87
C VAL A 183 4.09 14.06 7.22
N VAL A 184 5.10 14.85 6.82
CA VAL A 184 5.13 16.30 7.02
C VAL A 184 3.99 16.96 6.25
N ALA A 185 3.75 16.56 5.00
CA ALA A 185 2.62 17.05 4.21
C ALA A 185 1.28 16.75 4.89
N ALA A 186 1.10 15.54 5.43
CA ALA A 186 -0.10 15.18 6.17
C ALA A 186 -0.27 15.99 7.47
N ALA A 187 0.82 16.26 8.19
CA ALA A 187 0.79 17.09 9.39
C ALA A 187 0.44 18.56 9.07
N VAL A 188 0.97 19.10 7.98
CA VAL A 188 0.61 20.45 7.49
C VAL A 188 -0.86 20.49 7.08
N GLY A 189 -1.32 19.48 6.33
CA GLY A 189 -2.72 19.34 5.94
C GLY A 189 -3.66 19.31 7.14
N LEU A 190 -3.30 18.57 8.19
CA LEU A 190 -4.03 18.53 9.46
C LEU A 190 -4.07 19.90 10.15
N GLY A 191 -2.94 20.61 10.20
CA GLY A 191 -2.90 21.95 10.78
C GLY A 191 -3.82 22.94 10.05
N ILE A 192 -3.81 22.91 8.71
CA ILE A 192 -4.68 23.76 7.89
C ILE A 192 -6.15 23.38 8.08
N SER A 193 -6.49 22.09 8.12
CA SER A 193 -7.88 21.65 8.28
C SER A 193 -8.44 21.99 9.67
N GLU A 194 -7.69 21.77 10.75
CA GLU A 194 -8.13 22.20 12.09
C GLU A 194 -8.27 23.72 12.18
N TYR A 195 -7.32 24.47 11.61
CA TYR A 195 -7.43 25.92 11.55
C TYR A 195 -8.73 26.37 10.87
N ALA A 196 -9.05 25.77 9.72
CA ALA A 196 -10.26 26.03 8.95
C ALA A 196 -11.54 25.74 9.73
N ILE A 197 -11.59 24.58 10.42
CA ILE A 197 -12.75 24.13 11.20
C ILE A 197 -13.07 25.11 12.33
N TYR A 198 -12.05 25.54 13.09
CA TYR A 198 -12.27 26.35 14.29
C TYR A 198 -12.51 27.84 14.01
N HIS A 199 -11.90 28.37 12.95
CA HIS A 199 -12.07 29.77 12.56
C HIS A 199 -13.14 29.96 11.48
N SER A 200 -13.77 28.87 11.03
CA SER A 200 -14.82 28.88 10.00
C SER A 200 -14.39 29.61 8.72
N PHE A 201 -13.11 29.49 8.36
CA PHE A 201 -12.57 30.05 7.12
C PHE A 201 -13.00 29.20 5.93
N SER A 202 -13.68 29.82 4.97
CA SER A 202 -13.99 29.25 3.65
C SER A 202 -13.09 29.82 2.55
N GLU A 203 -11.96 30.43 2.94
CA GLU A 203 -11.07 31.08 1.99
C GLU A 203 -10.45 30.06 1.02
N ALA A 204 -10.35 30.46 -0.26
CA ALA A 204 -9.88 29.58 -1.31
C ALA A 204 -8.48 29.00 -1.05
N TRP A 205 -7.59 29.76 -0.40
CA TRP A 205 -6.23 29.31 -0.09
C TRP A 205 -6.18 28.15 0.90
N VAL A 206 -7.15 28.06 1.82
CA VAL A 206 -7.24 26.96 2.80
C VAL A 206 -7.53 25.65 2.07
N HIS A 207 -8.55 25.66 1.21
CA HIS A 207 -8.90 24.50 0.40
C HIS A 207 -7.78 24.10 -0.57
N GLN A 208 -7.14 25.08 -1.20
CA GLN A 208 -5.97 24.86 -2.06
C GLN A 208 -4.80 24.24 -1.28
N GLY A 209 -4.48 24.77 -0.10
CA GLY A 209 -3.41 24.27 0.75
C GLY A 209 -3.65 22.84 1.24
N MET A 210 -4.89 22.54 1.68
CA MET A 210 -5.29 21.18 2.04
C MET A 210 -5.15 20.23 0.85
N PHE A 211 -5.56 20.64 -0.35
CA PHE A 211 -5.49 19.79 -1.52
C PHE A 211 -4.04 19.47 -1.91
N VAL A 212 -3.17 20.47 -1.98
CA VAL A 212 -1.73 20.31 -2.28
C VAL A 212 -1.05 19.40 -1.25
N ALA A 213 -1.33 19.61 0.05
CA ALA A 213 -0.80 18.75 1.11
C ALA A 213 -1.24 17.28 0.94
N GLY A 214 -2.51 17.06 0.58
CA GLY A 214 -3.06 15.74 0.28
C GLY A 214 -2.41 15.09 -0.94
N SER A 215 -2.24 15.86 -2.02
CA SER A 215 -1.58 15.44 -3.26
C SER A 215 -0.14 14.98 -3.04
N ILE A 216 0.65 15.72 -2.25
CA ILE A 216 2.02 15.33 -1.89
C ILE A 216 2.03 14.03 -1.08
N ALA A 217 1.20 13.94 -0.04
CA ALA A 217 1.10 12.73 0.77
C ALA A 217 0.70 11.52 -0.08
N PHE A 218 -0.27 11.68 -0.98
CA PHE A 218 -0.71 10.63 -1.89
C PHE A 218 0.40 10.16 -2.84
N CYS A 219 1.17 11.08 -3.42
CA CYS A 219 2.32 10.73 -4.25
C CYS A 219 3.34 9.89 -3.48
N VAL A 220 3.62 10.25 -2.22
CA VAL A 220 4.53 9.50 -1.35
C VAL A 220 3.98 8.11 -1.05
N ILE A 221 2.70 8.00 -0.67
CA ILE A 221 2.03 6.70 -0.45
C ILE A 221 2.16 5.81 -1.69
N HIS A 222 1.88 6.38 -2.86
CA HIS A 222 1.94 5.66 -4.12
C HIS A 222 3.37 5.19 -4.43
N ALA A 223 4.37 6.05 -4.24
CA ALA A 223 5.77 5.70 -4.38
C ALA A 223 6.20 4.62 -3.39
N VAL A 224 5.70 4.66 -2.14
CA VAL A 224 5.94 3.63 -1.13
C VAL A 224 5.36 2.29 -1.60
N LEU A 225 4.10 2.25 -2.00
CA LEU A 225 3.45 1.03 -2.50
C LEU A 225 4.20 0.42 -3.70
N CYS A 226 4.61 1.26 -4.66
CA CYS A 226 5.37 0.82 -5.82
C CYS A 226 6.79 0.34 -5.48
N THR A 227 7.34 0.73 -4.33
CA THR A 227 8.73 0.43 -3.93
C THR A 227 8.85 -0.50 -2.72
N CYS A 228 7.75 -0.96 -2.13
CA CYS A 228 7.71 -1.81 -0.94
C CYS A 228 8.39 -3.19 -1.12
N HIS A 229 8.71 -3.60 -2.35
CA HIS A 229 9.57 -4.76 -2.61
C HIS A 229 10.74 -4.41 -3.53
N ASP A 230 11.94 -4.81 -3.10
CA ASP A 230 13.17 -4.71 -3.89
C ASP A 230 13.22 -5.76 -5.02
N ILE A 231 12.27 -6.69 -5.03
CA ILE A 231 12.19 -7.84 -5.97
C ILE A 231 11.98 -7.42 -7.44
N LEU A 232 11.54 -6.19 -7.72
CA LEU A 232 11.25 -5.70 -9.07
C LEU A 232 12.38 -4.84 -9.67
N THR A 233 13.64 -5.02 -9.27
CA THR A 233 14.79 -4.34 -9.91
C THR A 233 14.87 -4.59 -11.41
N THR A 234 14.43 -5.74 -11.90
CA THR A 234 14.34 -6.04 -13.34
C THR A 234 13.15 -5.39 -14.05
N LYS A 235 12.18 -4.82 -13.32
CA LYS A 235 10.98 -4.17 -13.86
C LYS A 235 10.87 -2.69 -13.44
N LEU A 236 12.03 -2.03 -13.36
CA LEU A 236 12.15 -0.58 -13.14
C LEU A 236 11.26 0.31 -14.04
N PRO A 237 11.01 0.03 -15.34
CA PRO A 237 10.25 0.95 -16.17
C PRO A 237 8.79 1.10 -15.71
N ILE A 238 8.10 -0.02 -15.39
CA ILE A 238 6.69 0.02 -14.95
C ILE A 238 6.56 0.83 -13.65
N ARG A 239 7.51 0.63 -12.73
CA ARG A 239 7.56 1.37 -11.45
C ARG A 239 7.73 2.87 -11.67
N ARG A 240 8.64 3.27 -12.57
CA ARG A 240 8.89 4.68 -12.90
C ARG A 240 7.68 5.31 -13.56
N VAL A 241 7.02 4.61 -14.48
CA VAL A 241 5.79 5.08 -15.14
C VAL A 241 4.68 5.27 -14.10
N ALA A 242 4.48 4.33 -13.19
CA ALA A 242 3.48 4.44 -12.14
C ALA A 242 3.70 5.70 -11.29
N ILE A 243 4.91 5.86 -10.74
CA ILE A 243 5.25 7.02 -9.90
C ILE A 243 5.13 8.34 -10.68
N ALA A 244 5.66 8.39 -11.91
CA ALA A 244 5.61 9.59 -12.73
C ALA A 244 4.16 9.98 -13.07
N SER A 245 3.31 9.01 -13.45
CA SER A 245 1.90 9.26 -13.74
C SER A 245 1.13 9.79 -12.53
N THR A 246 1.44 9.33 -11.32
CA THR A 246 0.83 9.84 -10.09
C THR A 246 1.26 11.28 -9.80
N ILE A 247 2.56 11.59 -9.96
CA ILE A 247 3.07 12.95 -9.79
C ILE A 247 2.42 13.91 -10.80
N VAL A 248 2.33 13.50 -12.07
CA VAL A 248 1.66 14.29 -13.12
C VAL A 248 0.19 14.49 -12.78
N THR A 249 -0.51 13.45 -12.32
CA THR A 249 -1.91 13.55 -11.90
C THR A 249 -2.09 14.56 -10.78
N ALA A 250 -1.27 14.45 -9.73
CA ALA A 250 -1.30 15.35 -8.59
C ALA A 250 -1.01 16.80 -9.02
N ALA A 251 0.04 17.03 -9.80
CA ALA A 251 0.41 18.36 -10.26
C ALA A 251 -0.68 19.01 -11.13
N LEU A 252 -1.30 18.25 -12.03
CA LEU A 252 -2.39 18.76 -12.86
C LEU A 252 -3.67 19.01 -12.03
N ALA A 253 -3.98 18.15 -11.06
CA ALA A 253 -5.10 18.36 -10.15
C ALA A 253 -4.89 19.62 -9.29
N ASP A 254 -3.69 19.79 -8.73
CA ASP A 254 -3.30 20.98 -7.96
C ASP A 254 -3.39 22.24 -8.83
N ALA A 255 -2.91 22.19 -10.08
CA ALA A 255 -2.99 23.30 -11.02
C ALA A 255 -4.44 23.71 -11.32
N ILE A 256 -5.36 22.76 -11.51
CA ILE A 256 -6.80 23.03 -11.71
C ILE A 256 -7.40 23.74 -10.49
N ILE A 257 -7.04 23.31 -9.28
CA ILE A 257 -7.61 23.86 -8.04
C ILE A 257 -7.01 25.23 -7.68
N ILE A 258 -5.73 25.43 -7.94
CA ILE A 258 -5.06 26.71 -7.69
C ILE A 258 -5.46 27.74 -8.75
N GLN A 259 -5.42 27.35 -10.03
CA GLN A 259 -5.69 28.23 -11.15
C GLN A 259 -7.01 27.85 -11.81
N LYS A 260 -8.12 28.42 -11.31
CA LYS A 260 -9.46 28.20 -11.88
C LYS A 260 -9.54 28.51 -13.39
N GLN A 261 -8.67 29.41 -13.89
CA GLN A 261 -8.57 29.74 -15.32
C GLN A 261 -7.95 28.62 -16.17
N LEU A 262 -7.14 27.74 -15.56
CA LEU A 262 -6.58 26.54 -16.21
C LEU A 262 -7.54 25.35 -16.14
N ALA A 263 -8.74 25.50 -15.58
CA ALA A 263 -9.79 24.47 -15.59
C ALA A 263 -10.43 24.31 -17.00
N ASP A 264 -9.62 24.46 -18.05
CA ASP A 264 -10.00 24.09 -19.40
C ASP A 264 -10.32 22.60 -19.44
N GLN A 265 -11.31 22.24 -20.28
CA GLN A 265 -11.70 20.84 -20.43
C GLN A 265 -10.51 19.95 -20.79
N LEU A 266 -9.52 20.46 -21.51
CA LEU A 266 -8.32 19.69 -21.87
C LEU A 266 -7.48 19.31 -20.64
N VAL A 267 -7.26 20.23 -19.71
CA VAL A 267 -6.46 19.97 -18.49
C VAL A 267 -7.18 18.95 -17.61
N ILE A 268 -8.48 19.11 -17.40
CA ILE A 268 -9.30 18.15 -16.63
C ILE A 268 -9.20 16.75 -17.25
N ARG A 269 -9.33 16.64 -18.58
CA ARG A 269 -9.23 15.35 -19.29
C ARG A 269 -7.84 14.73 -19.17
N LEU A 270 -6.77 15.53 -19.24
CA LEU A 270 -5.40 15.07 -19.04
C LEU A 270 -5.17 14.57 -17.61
N THR A 271 -5.66 15.30 -16.60
CA THR A 271 -5.59 14.88 -15.18
C THR A 271 -6.24 13.51 -15.00
N ILE A 272 -7.41 13.30 -15.58
CA ILE A 272 -8.14 12.04 -15.42
C ILE A 272 -7.45 10.90 -16.18
N ALA A 273 -6.94 11.15 -17.39
CA ALA A 273 -6.14 10.17 -18.13
C ALA A 273 -4.90 9.75 -17.33
N ALA A 274 -4.17 10.72 -16.75
CA ALA A 274 -3.02 10.44 -15.90
C ALA A 274 -3.41 9.62 -14.65
N ALA A 275 -4.54 9.94 -14.01
CA ALA A 275 -5.05 9.22 -12.85
C ALA A 275 -5.35 7.75 -13.17
N MET A 276 -5.90 7.49 -14.37
CA MET A 276 -6.17 6.12 -14.83
C MET A 276 -4.89 5.33 -15.09
N VAL A 277 -3.87 5.96 -15.69
CA VAL A 277 -2.56 5.34 -15.89
C VAL A 277 -1.90 5.02 -14.54
N ALA A 278 -1.96 5.94 -13.57
CA ALA A 278 -1.46 5.72 -12.21
C ALA A 278 -2.18 4.54 -11.53
N SER A 279 -3.51 4.50 -11.60
CA SER A 279 -4.32 3.45 -10.97
C SER A 279 -4.04 2.07 -11.57
N THR A 280 -4.05 1.97 -12.90
CA THR A 280 -3.84 0.70 -13.61
C THR A 280 -2.42 0.17 -13.42
N SER A 281 -1.41 1.04 -13.47
CA SER A 281 -0.02 0.65 -13.24
C SER A 281 0.22 0.20 -11.79
N THR A 282 -0.47 0.79 -10.81
CA THR A 282 -0.43 0.33 -9.41
C THR A 282 -1.05 -1.03 -9.22
N ILE A 283 -2.22 -1.28 -9.82
CA ILE A 283 -2.87 -2.59 -9.78
C ILE A 283 -1.97 -3.64 -10.44
N ALA A 284 -1.39 -3.32 -11.60
CA ALA A 284 -0.44 -4.21 -12.27
C ALA A 284 0.78 -4.51 -11.40
N THR A 285 1.32 -3.50 -10.71
CA THR A 285 2.46 -3.65 -9.81
C THR A 285 2.11 -4.52 -8.60
N ALA A 286 0.99 -4.27 -7.94
CA ALA A 286 0.49 -5.05 -6.81
C ALA A 286 0.27 -6.52 -7.19
N PHE A 287 -0.32 -6.76 -8.37
CA PHE A 287 -0.52 -8.10 -8.89
C PHE A 287 0.81 -8.83 -9.16
N LEU A 288 1.77 -8.17 -9.82
CA LEU A 288 3.09 -8.74 -10.10
C LEU A 288 3.84 -9.11 -8.80
N LEU A 289 3.75 -8.23 -7.81
CA LEU A 289 4.27 -8.46 -6.45
C LEU A 289 3.69 -9.75 -5.85
N GLN A 290 2.37 -9.89 -5.90
CA GLN A 290 1.67 -11.02 -5.34
C GLN A 290 2.04 -12.33 -6.04
N ARG A 291 2.10 -12.35 -7.37
CA ARG A 291 2.50 -13.54 -8.13
C ARG A 291 3.91 -13.97 -7.76
N HIS A 292 4.82 -13.01 -7.59
CA HIS A 292 6.17 -13.31 -7.15
C HIS A 292 6.17 -13.89 -5.73
N TRP A 293 5.45 -13.28 -4.79
CA TRP A 293 5.30 -13.79 -3.43
C TRP A 293 4.83 -15.24 -3.46
N LYS A 294 3.76 -15.53 -4.20
CA LYS A 294 3.22 -16.88 -4.29
C LYS A 294 4.26 -17.85 -4.87
N LYS A 295 4.98 -17.46 -5.92
CA LYS A 295 6.06 -18.28 -6.48
C LYS A 295 7.15 -18.58 -5.44
N SER A 296 7.54 -17.59 -4.63
CA SER A 296 8.54 -17.79 -3.57
C SER A 296 8.04 -18.64 -2.39
N GLN A 297 6.72 -18.80 -2.22
CA GLN A 297 6.15 -19.73 -1.22
C GLN A 297 5.97 -21.14 -1.79
N ASP A 298 5.61 -21.24 -3.08
CA ASP A 298 5.37 -22.51 -3.78
C ASP A 298 6.68 -23.21 -4.22
N GLU A 299 7.81 -22.48 -4.31
CA GLU A 299 9.12 -23.12 -4.46
C GLU A 299 9.39 -23.96 -3.20
N PRO A 300 9.42 -25.31 -3.32
CA PRO A 300 9.58 -26.16 -2.16
C PRO A 300 10.87 -25.79 -1.47
N ALA A 301 10.80 -25.67 -0.15
CA ALA A 301 11.97 -25.42 0.68
C ALA A 301 13.11 -26.40 0.41
N ASP A 302 12.89 -27.51 -0.32
CA ASP A 302 13.91 -28.51 -0.66
C ASP A 302 14.99 -28.05 -1.67
N VAL A 303 14.82 -26.93 -2.40
CA VAL A 303 15.89 -26.46 -3.33
C VAL A 303 16.90 -25.53 -2.62
N CYS A 304 16.52 -24.94 -1.48
CA CYS A 304 17.38 -24.10 -0.63
C CYS A 304 17.11 -24.35 0.87
N GLY A 305 16.78 -25.58 1.23
CA GLY A 305 16.46 -25.96 2.60
C GLY A 305 17.76 -26.22 3.34
N PRO A 306 17.82 -26.02 4.67
CA PRO A 306 18.87 -26.64 5.45
C PRO A 306 18.77 -28.14 5.15
N VAL A 307 19.72 -28.68 4.39
CA VAL A 307 19.87 -30.12 4.28
C VAL A 307 20.01 -30.58 5.72
N ALA A 308 19.05 -31.37 6.20
CA ALA A 308 19.15 -31.97 7.51
C ALA A 308 20.44 -32.77 7.49
N ALA A 309 21.49 -32.21 8.10
CA ALA A 309 22.73 -32.91 8.33
C ALA A 309 22.38 -34.05 9.27
N THR A 310 22.11 -35.22 8.71
CA THR A 310 22.35 -36.46 9.44
C THR A 310 23.83 -36.43 9.84
N GLU A 311 24.14 -36.83 11.06
CA GLU A 311 25.49 -36.73 11.67
C GLU A 311 26.60 -37.37 10.82
N GLU A 312 26.26 -38.20 9.83
CA GLU A 312 27.20 -38.79 8.86
C GLU A 312 27.56 -37.86 7.68
N THR A 313 26.81 -36.78 7.43
CA THR A 313 26.96 -35.88 6.26
C THR A 313 27.68 -34.56 6.59
N GLU A 314 28.10 -34.37 7.84
CA GLU A 314 28.74 -33.14 8.31
C GLU A 314 30.19 -32.97 7.79
N SER A 315 30.79 -34.04 7.28
CA SER A 315 32.18 -34.04 6.78
C SER A 315 32.34 -33.77 5.27
N SER A 316 31.26 -33.58 4.49
CA SER A 316 31.34 -33.64 3.02
C SER A 316 30.66 -32.52 2.23
N TYR A 317 30.41 -31.34 2.83
CA TYR A 317 29.96 -30.15 2.09
C TYR A 317 31.13 -29.19 1.83
N THR A 318 31.96 -29.50 0.83
CA THR A 318 33.09 -28.63 0.44
C THR A 318 32.70 -27.54 -0.58
N SER A 319 31.56 -27.67 -1.27
CA SER A 319 31.11 -26.68 -2.25
C SER A 319 29.58 -26.55 -2.34
N ILE A 320 29.10 -25.32 -2.55
CA ILE A 320 27.70 -24.98 -2.79
C ILE A 320 27.61 -24.31 -4.16
N ARG A 321 26.62 -24.70 -4.99
CA ARG A 321 26.36 -23.98 -6.24
C ARG A 321 25.56 -22.72 -5.95
N VAL A 322 26.13 -21.57 -6.29
CA VAL A 322 25.49 -20.27 -6.14
C VAL A 322 25.38 -19.62 -7.51
N GLU A 323 24.25 -19.00 -7.80
CA GLU A 323 24.09 -18.19 -9.00
C GLU A 323 24.68 -16.80 -8.74
N CYS A 324 25.70 -16.42 -9.50
CA CYS A 324 26.32 -15.10 -9.34
C CYS A 324 25.30 -14.00 -9.69
N PRO A 325 25.06 -13.01 -8.81
CA PRO A 325 24.05 -11.98 -9.04
C PRO A 325 24.38 -11.04 -10.21
N GLU A 326 25.66 -10.96 -10.57
CA GLU A 326 26.14 -10.07 -11.63
C GLU A 326 26.16 -10.74 -13.00
N CYS A 327 26.75 -11.94 -13.13
CA CYS A 327 26.87 -12.65 -14.41
C CYS A 327 25.88 -13.80 -14.62
N ARG A 328 25.05 -14.13 -13.61
CA ARG A 328 24.04 -15.22 -13.63
C ARG A 328 24.55 -16.61 -13.96
N HIS A 329 25.86 -16.84 -13.90
CA HIS A 329 26.41 -18.18 -14.04
C HIS A 329 26.27 -18.93 -12.71
N SER A 330 25.81 -20.17 -12.78
CA SER A 330 25.81 -21.09 -11.65
C SER A 330 27.22 -21.62 -11.47
N VAL A 331 27.87 -21.23 -10.38
CA VAL A 331 29.26 -21.58 -10.09
C VAL A 331 29.32 -22.35 -8.78
N PRO A 332 30.05 -23.48 -8.69
CA PRO A 332 30.38 -24.09 -7.41
C PRO A 332 31.36 -23.20 -6.65
N LEU A 333 30.97 -22.71 -5.48
CA LEU A 333 31.79 -21.90 -4.60
C LEU A 333 32.07 -22.68 -3.31
N ALA A 334 33.30 -22.57 -2.81
CA ALA A 334 33.68 -23.11 -1.51
C ALA A 334 33.07 -22.29 -0.36
N LEU A 335 32.90 -22.91 0.79
CA LEU A 335 32.54 -22.22 2.03
C LEU A 335 33.62 -21.21 2.44
N GLY A 336 33.22 -20.10 3.05
CA GLY A 336 34.10 -18.97 3.37
C GLY A 336 34.24 -17.96 2.24
N ASP A 337 35.42 -17.36 2.11
CA ASP A 337 35.71 -16.36 1.09
C ASP A 337 35.91 -17.02 -0.28
N SER A 338 35.02 -16.70 -1.22
CA SER A 338 35.05 -17.23 -2.58
C SER A 338 34.90 -16.12 -3.61
N THR A 339 35.37 -16.35 -4.83
CA THR A 339 35.29 -15.38 -5.93
C THR A 339 34.62 -16.01 -7.14
N CYS A 340 33.76 -15.23 -7.81
CA CYS A 340 33.21 -15.66 -9.09
C CYS A 340 34.33 -15.75 -10.12
N PRO A 341 34.55 -16.91 -10.78
CA PRO A 341 35.58 -17.07 -11.80
C PRO A 341 35.28 -16.27 -13.07
N HIS A 342 34.02 -15.86 -13.29
CA HIS A 342 33.62 -15.11 -14.48
C HIS A 342 33.70 -13.60 -14.33
N CYS A 343 33.26 -13.04 -13.20
CA CYS A 343 33.19 -11.58 -13.00
C CYS A 343 34.07 -11.05 -11.86
N GLY A 344 34.71 -11.92 -11.08
CA GLY A 344 35.57 -11.53 -9.96
C GLY A 344 34.83 -11.06 -8.69
N LEU A 345 33.49 -11.10 -8.67
CA LEU A 345 32.70 -10.75 -7.48
C LEU A 345 33.08 -11.65 -6.29
N ARG A 346 33.38 -11.03 -5.14
CA ARG A 346 33.73 -11.72 -3.89
C ARG A 346 32.46 -12.04 -3.09
N PHE A 347 32.39 -13.26 -2.57
CA PHE A 347 31.32 -13.74 -1.70
C PHE A 347 31.94 -14.24 -0.40
N HIS A 348 31.24 -14.02 0.70
CA HIS A 348 31.51 -14.70 1.95
C HIS A 348 30.31 -15.61 2.23
N ILE A 349 30.54 -16.93 2.24
CA ILE A 349 29.49 -17.94 2.38
C ILE A 349 29.62 -18.58 3.76
N GLU A 350 28.67 -18.28 4.64
CA GLU A 350 28.54 -18.88 5.98
C GLU A 350 27.34 -19.84 6.02
N LEU A 351 27.50 -20.97 6.69
CA LEU A 351 26.41 -21.90 7.01
C LEU A 351 25.83 -21.55 8.38
N TYR A 352 24.51 -21.47 8.46
CA TYR A 352 23.79 -21.26 9.72
C TYR A 352 22.95 -22.50 10.03
N ARG A 353 23.16 -23.09 11.21
CA ARG A 353 22.32 -24.18 11.70
C ARG A 353 21.01 -23.59 12.21
N ALA A 354 19.88 -24.03 11.65
CA ALA A 354 18.56 -23.63 12.14
C ALA A 354 18.28 -24.33 13.47
N THR A 355 18.24 -23.59 14.58
CA THR A 355 17.78 -24.18 15.86
C THR A 355 16.26 -24.26 15.88
N ALA A 356 15.71 -25.29 16.53
CA ALA A 356 14.26 -25.54 16.61
C ALA A 356 13.44 -24.38 17.21
N ALA A 357 14.09 -23.39 17.84
CA ALA A 357 13.47 -22.20 18.40
C ALA A 357 13.43 -20.99 17.43
N GLY A 358 13.89 -21.15 16.18
CA GLY A 358 13.97 -20.04 15.22
C GLY A 358 15.09 -19.03 15.50
N GLY A 359 16.06 -19.41 16.34
CA GLY A 359 17.31 -18.67 16.53
C GLY A 359 18.38 -19.14 15.55
N HIS A 360 19.10 -18.19 14.93
CA HIS A 360 20.30 -18.51 14.17
C HIS A 360 21.49 -18.50 15.13
N GLU A 361 21.98 -19.68 15.50
CA GLU A 361 23.22 -19.81 16.26
C GLU A 361 24.37 -19.95 15.27
N ARG A 362 25.42 -19.13 15.43
CA ARG A 362 26.57 -19.11 14.52
C ARG A 362 27.44 -20.31 14.86
N ASP A 363 27.59 -21.23 13.90
CA ASP A 363 28.38 -22.43 14.12
C ASP A 363 29.87 -22.11 13.95
N ASN A 364 30.53 -21.72 15.04
CA ASN A 364 31.96 -21.38 15.06
C ASN A 364 32.88 -22.62 15.02
N SER A 365 32.31 -23.82 14.97
CA SER A 365 33.06 -25.09 15.04
C SER A 365 33.93 -25.36 13.80
N LEU A 366 33.69 -24.67 12.68
CA LEU A 366 34.44 -24.84 11.43
C LEU A 366 35.67 -23.91 11.29
N ALA A 367 35.93 -23.02 12.25
CA ALA A 367 37.05 -22.06 12.17
C ALA A 367 38.40 -22.60 12.68
N PHE A 368 38.45 -23.81 13.24
CA PHE A 368 39.69 -24.42 13.73
C PHE A 368 40.11 -25.62 12.86
N GLY A 369 40.56 -25.31 11.64
CA GLY A 369 41.40 -26.21 10.86
C GLY A 369 42.87 -26.00 11.25
N HIS A 370 43.48 -27.02 11.85
CA HIS A 370 44.87 -27.09 12.25
C HIS A 370 45.85 -26.60 11.17
N GLY A 371 46.68 -25.63 11.54
CA GLY A 371 48.04 -25.45 11.02
C GLY A 371 49.04 -25.90 12.07
#